data_AF-A0A448ZH04-F1
#
_entry.id   AF-A0A448ZH04-F1
#
_cell.length_a   1.000
_cell.length_b   1.000
_cell.length_c   1.000
_cell.angle_alpha   90.00
_cell.angle_beta   90.00
_cell.angle_gamma   90.00
#
_symmetry.space_group_name_H-M   'P 1'
#
loop_
_entity.id
_entity.type
_entity.pdbx_description
1 polymer ?
#
loop_
_entity_poly.entity_id
_entity_poly.type
_entity_poly.pdbx_seq_one_letter_code
_entity_poly.pdbx_strand_id
1 'polypeptide(L)'
;MKTAFVLSTLLVGAQSFAPVAPGRASSALAGAVPEDQMSDAQKEIAGIQTKWNEVRHLTREEAKAQLDGEWLEAHTRFYDQYDDDMERMIEILTKLEKQIEPPRVEKKTKGQKRRDAFARKQARAAA
;
A
#
# COMPACT_ATOMS: atom_id res chain seq x y z
N MET A 1 17.93 -58.30 -19.48
CA MET A 1 17.78 -57.37 -18.33
C MET A 1 18.61 -56.09 -18.45
N LYS A 2 19.81 -56.08 -19.05
CA LYS A 2 20.64 -54.85 -19.15
C LYS A 2 20.11 -53.81 -20.17
N THR A 3 19.36 -54.22 -21.18
CA THR A 3 18.79 -53.33 -22.22
C THR A 3 17.62 -52.48 -21.72
N ALA A 4 16.81 -53.01 -20.79
CA ALA A 4 15.68 -52.29 -20.19
C ALA A 4 16.14 -51.11 -19.30
N PHE A 5 17.33 -51.22 -18.70
CA PHE A 5 17.89 -50.17 -17.84
C PHE A 5 18.41 -48.98 -18.65
N VAL A 6 18.97 -49.22 -19.84
CA VAL A 6 19.48 -48.15 -20.73
C VAL A 6 18.32 -47.35 -21.37
N LEU A 7 17.23 -48.03 -21.73
CA LEU A 7 16.02 -47.38 -22.27
C LEU A 7 15.29 -46.51 -21.24
N SER A 8 15.29 -46.90 -19.96
CA SER A 8 14.70 -46.11 -18.88
C SER A 8 15.53 -44.85 -18.57
N THR A 9 16.86 -44.92 -18.63
CA THR A 9 17.71 -43.72 -18.48
C THR A 9 17.56 -42.72 -19.63
N LEU A 10 17.28 -43.19 -20.86
CA LEU A 10 17.03 -42.31 -22.01
C LEU A 10 15.65 -41.63 -21.94
N LEU A 11 14.63 -42.30 -21.39
CA LEU A 11 13.29 -41.72 -21.24
C LEU A 11 13.26 -40.59 -20.20
N VAL A 12 14.02 -40.73 -19.11
CA VAL A 12 14.14 -39.69 -18.07
C VAL A 12 14.88 -38.46 -18.61
N GLY A 13 15.92 -38.66 -19.43
CA GLY A 13 16.63 -37.55 -20.09
C GLY A 13 15.81 -36.78 -21.12
N ALA A 14 14.83 -37.44 -21.77
CA ALA A 14 13.95 -36.80 -22.74
C ALA A 14 12.87 -35.91 -22.07
N GLN A 15 12.43 -36.23 -20.84
CA GLN A 15 11.45 -35.41 -20.12
C GLN A 15 12.04 -34.10 -19.58
N SER A 16 13.35 -34.04 -19.31
CA SER A 16 14.02 -32.80 -18.86
C SER A 16 14.13 -31.70 -19.93
N PHE A 17 13.84 -32.01 -21.21
CA PHE A 17 13.86 -31.04 -22.32
C PHE A 17 12.54 -30.94 -23.08
N ALA A 18 11.49 -31.61 -22.60
CA ALA A 18 10.16 -31.42 -23.17
C ALA A 18 9.71 -29.97 -22.87
N PRO A 19 9.40 -29.14 -23.90
CA PRO A 19 8.82 -27.84 -23.65
C PRO A 19 7.47 -28.06 -22.96
N VAL A 20 7.40 -27.71 -21.67
CA VAL A 20 6.13 -27.55 -20.98
C VAL A 20 5.32 -26.57 -21.82
N ALA A 21 4.13 -26.99 -22.28
CA ALA A 21 3.24 -26.11 -23.01
C ALA A 21 3.09 -24.81 -22.20
N PRO A 22 3.47 -23.65 -22.73
CA PRO A 22 3.35 -22.42 -21.96
C PRO A 22 1.85 -22.17 -21.75
N GLY A 23 1.37 -22.49 -20.55
CA GLY A 23 0.18 -21.84 -20.03
C GLY A 23 0.41 -20.35 -20.21
N ARG A 24 -0.57 -19.63 -20.77
CA ARG A 24 -0.45 -18.18 -21.02
C ARG A 24 -0.09 -17.49 -19.71
N ALA A 25 1.20 -17.26 -19.48
CA ALA A 25 1.67 -16.45 -18.37
C ALA A 25 1.21 -15.03 -18.68
N SER A 26 0.21 -14.57 -17.92
CA SER A 26 -0.19 -13.18 -17.90
C SER A 26 1.06 -12.34 -17.68
N SER A 27 1.36 -11.42 -18.60
CA SER A 27 2.51 -10.50 -18.50
C SER A 27 2.30 -9.40 -17.46
N ALA A 28 1.29 -9.53 -16.60
CA ALA A 28 1.10 -8.64 -15.47
C ALA A 28 2.18 -8.90 -14.42
N LEU A 29 3.07 -7.93 -14.20
CA LEU A 29 4.06 -7.92 -13.11
C LEU A 29 3.46 -8.08 -11.70
N ALA A 30 2.13 -7.94 -11.57
CA ALA A 30 1.35 -8.14 -10.35
C ALA A 30 0.09 -9.01 -10.58
N GLY A 31 0.17 -9.99 -11.48
CA GLY A 31 -0.92 -10.96 -11.68
C GLY A 31 -0.97 -12.00 -10.56
N ALA A 32 -2.15 -12.39 -10.12
CA ALA A 32 -2.32 -13.52 -9.21
C ALA A 32 -1.78 -14.80 -9.89
N VAL A 33 -0.95 -15.55 -9.18
CA VAL A 33 -0.43 -16.85 -9.65
C VAL A 33 -1.60 -17.83 -9.72
N PRO A 34 -1.77 -18.60 -10.81
CA PRO A 34 -2.77 -19.66 -10.87
C PRO A 34 -2.59 -20.69 -9.74
N GLU A 35 -3.69 -21.18 -9.17
CA GLU A 35 -3.67 -22.06 -7.98
C GLU A 35 -2.92 -23.40 -8.23
N ASP A 36 -2.95 -23.89 -9.47
CA ASP A 36 -2.23 -25.08 -9.94
C ASP A 36 -0.70 -24.91 -9.94
N GLN A 37 -0.23 -23.66 -9.90
CA GLN A 37 1.19 -23.29 -9.92
C GLN A 37 1.68 -22.75 -8.58
N MET A 38 0.80 -22.65 -7.58
CA MET A 38 1.17 -22.20 -6.25
C MET A 38 1.88 -23.31 -5.46
N SER A 39 2.96 -22.94 -4.77
CA SER A 39 3.56 -23.79 -3.74
C SER A 39 2.64 -23.93 -2.53
N ASP A 40 2.87 -24.95 -1.69
CA ASP A 40 2.03 -25.17 -0.49
C ASP A 40 2.04 -23.96 0.46
N ALA A 41 3.19 -23.31 0.62
CA ALA A 41 3.30 -22.09 1.42
C ALA A 41 2.51 -20.92 0.80
N GLN A 42 2.46 -20.80 -0.53
CA GLN A 42 1.67 -19.75 -1.20
C GLN A 42 0.17 -20.00 -1.04
N LYS A 43 -0.27 -21.26 -1.07
CA LYS A 43 -1.67 -21.63 -0.82
C LYS A 43 -2.09 -21.32 0.61
N GLU A 44 -1.22 -21.58 1.58
CA GLU A 44 -1.47 -21.22 2.98
C GLU A 44 -1.64 -19.70 3.14
N ILE A 45 -0.72 -18.91 2.58
CA ILE A 45 -0.80 -17.44 2.60
C ILE A 45 -2.07 -16.94 1.91
N ALA A 46 -2.43 -17.52 0.75
CA ALA A 46 -3.65 -17.16 0.04
C ALA A 46 -4.91 -17.46 0.88
N GLY A 47 -4.92 -18.58 1.62
CA GLY A 47 -5.97 -18.92 2.57
C GLY A 47 -6.10 -17.90 3.71
N ILE A 48 -4.97 -17.52 4.31
CA ILE A 48 -4.91 -16.49 5.35
C ILE A 48 -5.43 -15.14 4.80
N GLN A 49 -5.02 -14.74 3.61
CA GLN A 49 -5.49 -13.52 2.96
C GLN A 49 -6.99 -13.54 2.70
N THR A 50 -7.51 -14.68 2.24
CA THR A 50 -8.94 -14.87 2.00
C THR A 50 -9.73 -14.70 3.29
N LYS A 51 -9.32 -15.42 4.35
CA LYS A 51 -9.95 -15.32 5.66
C LYS A 51 -9.85 -13.90 6.23
N TRP A 52 -8.71 -13.24 6.10
CA TRP A 52 -8.55 -11.85 6.54
C TRP A 52 -9.49 -10.90 5.80
N ASN A 53 -9.67 -11.07 4.49
CA ASN A 53 -10.60 -10.24 3.71
C ASN A 53 -12.06 -10.40 4.16
N GLU A 54 -12.45 -11.59 4.61
CA GLU A 54 -13.77 -11.85 5.17
C GLU A 54 -13.92 -11.16 6.54
N VAL A 55 -12.94 -11.32 7.42
CA VAL A 55 -13.07 -10.88 8.81
C VAL A 55 -12.74 -9.40 9.05
N ARG A 56 -11.91 -8.79 8.20
CA ARG A 56 -11.45 -7.41 8.43
C ARG A 56 -12.58 -6.39 8.43
N HIS A 57 -13.71 -6.69 7.81
CA HIS A 57 -14.85 -5.78 7.73
C HIS A 57 -15.86 -5.96 8.86
N LEU A 58 -15.68 -6.98 9.71
CA LEU A 58 -16.53 -7.17 10.88
C LEU A 58 -16.30 -6.03 11.87
N THR A 59 -17.39 -5.57 12.47
CA THR A 59 -17.32 -4.65 13.62
C THR A 59 -16.67 -5.35 14.82
N ARG A 60 -16.18 -4.57 15.80
CA ARG A 60 -15.56 -5.13 17.01
C ARG A 60 -16.51 -6.06 17.80
N GLU A 61 -17.82 -5.82 17.74
CA GLU A 61 -18.81 -6.68 18.40
C GLU A 61 -19.09 -7.96 17.60
N GLU A 62 -19.24 -7.86 16.29
CA GLU A 62 -19.41 -9.03 15.41
C GLU A 62 -18.17 -9.92 15.43
N ALA A 63 -16.98 -9.33 15.45
CA ALA A 63 -15.72 -10.07 15.56
C ALA A 63 -15.67 -10.87 16.88
N LYS A 64 -16.07 -10.29 18.01
CA LYS A 64 -16.14 -11.01 19.30
C LYS A 64 -17.15 -12.14 19.31
N ALA A 65 -18.22 -12.04 18.52
CA ALA A 65 -19.27 -13.04 18.43
C ALA A 65 -18.93 -14.17 17.44
N GLN A 66 -18.21 -13.85 16.36
CA GLN A 66 -17.97 -14.77 15.23
C GLN A 66 -16.54 -15.33 15.19
N LEU A 67 -15.57 -14.65 15.79
CA LEU A 67 -14.16 -15.04 15.78
C LEU A 67 -13.71 -15.47 17.17
N ASP A 68 -12.81 -16.44 17.19
CA ASP A 68 -12.21 -16.98 18.37
C ASP A 68 -10.67 -17.02 18.26
N GLY A 69 -10.02 -17.13 19.41
CA GLY A 69 -8.57 -17.32 19.54
C GLY A 69 -7.73 -16.29 18.78
N GLU A 70 -6.81 -16.79 17.96
CA GLU A 70 -5.80 -16.00 17.25
C GLU A 70 -6.41 -14.99 16.26
N TRP A 71 -7.55 -15.30 15.65
CA TRP A 71 -8.18 -14.40 14.67
C TRP A 71 -8.87 -13.21 15.32
N LEU A 72 -9.48 -13.42 16.49
CA LEU A 72 -10.02 -12.33 17.30
C LEU A 72 -8.92 -11.40 17.80
N GLU A 73 -7.81 -11.97 18.27
CA GLU A 73 -6.64 -11.19 18.72
C GLU A 73 -6.03 -10.39 17.56
N ALA A 74 -5.84 -11.02 16.39
CA ALA A 74 -5.31 -10.36 15.20
C ALA A 74 -6.22 -9.21 14.72
N HIS A 75 -7.53 -9.43 14.69
CA HIS A 75 -8.53 -8.40 14.35
C HIS A 75 -8.48 -7.22 15.33
N THR A 76 -8.49 -7.52 16.63
CA THR A 76 -8.45 -6.50 17.69
C THR A 76 -7.18 -5.67 17.59
N ARG A 77 -6.01 -6.32 17.50
CA ARG A 77 -4.71 -5.64 17.38
C ARG A 77 -4.63 -4.76 16.15
N PHE A 78 -5.17 -5.22 15.02
CA PHE A 78 -5.19 -4.43 13.78
C PHE A 78 -5.98 -3.14 13.96
N TYR A 79 -7.18 -3.22 14.54
CA TYR A 79 -8.03 -2.04 14.71
C TYR A 79 -7.54 -1.09 15.80
N ASP A 80 -6.93 -1.61 16.87
CA ASP A 80 -6.27 -0.75 17.87
C ASP A 80 -5.13 0.06 17.24
N GLN A 81 -4.30 -0.58 16.41
CA GLN A 81 -3.25 0.14 15.69
C GLN A 81 -3.81 1.11 14.64
N TYR A 82 -4.88 0.73 13.94
CA TYR A 82 -5.54 1.60 12.98
C TYR A 82 -6.05 2.88 13.64
N ASP A 83 -6.72 2.76 14.78
CA ASP A 83 -7.25 3.89 15.53
C ASP A 83 -6.10 4.81 16.01
N ASP A 84 -5.02 4.25 16.57
CA ASP A 84 -3.82 5.00 16.96
C ASP A 84 -3.21 5.78 15.79
N ASP A 85 -3.11 5.17 14.60
CA ASP A 85 -2.53 5.81 13.43
C ASP A 85 -3.45 6.89 12.86
N MET A 86 -4.77 6.70 12.91
CA MET A 86 -5.75 7.72 12.54
C MET A 86 -5.68 8.93 13.48
N GLU A 87 -5.55 8.72 14.79
CA GLU A 87 -5.36 9.80 15.76
C GLU A 87 -4.09 10.60 15.47
N ARG A 88 -2.96 9.93 15.21
CA ARG A 88 -1.70 10.59 14.84
C ARG A 88 -1.84 11.40 13.55
N MET A 89 -2.54 10.88 12.55
CA MET A 89 -2.77 11.64 11.31
C MET A 89 -3.60 12.89 11.56
N ILE A 90 -4.64 12.82 12.40
CA ILE A 90 -5.44 13.98 12.79
C ILE A 90 -4.57 15.03 13.50
N GLU A 91 -3.68 14.61 14.39
CA GLU A 91 -2.74 15.54 15.05
C GLU A 91 -1.81 16.23 14.06
N ILE A 92 -1.27 15.49 13.09
CA ILE A 92 -0.40 16.04 12.04
C ILE A 92 -1.17 17.05 11.21
N LEU A 93 -2.39 16.71 10.76
CA LEU A 93 -3.24 17.61 9.99
C LEU A 93 -3.55 18.89 10.77
N THR A 94 -3.86 18.78 12.05
CA THR A 94 -4.14 19.94 12.93
C THR A 94 -2.93 20.87 13.04
N LYS A 95 -1.71 20.32 13.05
CA LYS A 95 -0.47 21.11 13.06
C LYS A 95 -0.21 21.78 11.70
N LEU A 96 -0.54 21.11 10.60
CA LEU A 96 -0.38 21.64 9.24
C LEU A 96 -1.40 22.74 8.92
N GLU A 97 -2.65 22.60 9.34
CA GLU A 97 -3.69 23.62 9.10
C GLU A 97 -3.27 24.99 9.65
N LYS A 98 -2.65 25.00 10.84
CA LYS A 98 -2.08 26.22 11.46
C LYS A 98 -0.93 26.85 10.66
N GLN A 99 -0.25 26.08 9.81
CA GLN A 99 0.85 26.55 8.98
C GLN A 99 0.40 26.95 7.56
N ILE A 100 -0.74 26.44 7.11
CA ILE A 100 -1.27 26.69 5.75
C ILE A 100 -1.99 28.04 5.66
N GLU A 101 -2.51 28.61 6.76
CA GLU A 101 -3.05 29.97 6.72
C GLU A 101 -1.93 30.96 6.31
N PRO A 102 -1.98 31.53 5.08
CA PRO A 102 -1.00 32.51 4.67
C PRO A 102 -1.09 33.69 5.64
N PRO A 103 0.03 34.27 6.09
CA PRO A 103 -0.02 35.45 6.95
C PRO A 103 -0.92 36.48 6.29
N ARG A 104 -2.01 36.85 6.97
CA ARG A 104 -2.99 37.82 6.46
C ARG A 104 -2.28 39.17 6.39
N VAL A 105 -1.66 39.47 5.25
CA VAL A 105 -1.01 40.76 5.04
C VAL A 105 -2.11 41.80 5.00
N GLU A 106 -2.16 42.65 6.04
CA GLU A 106 -3.09 43.75 6.08
C GLU A 106 -2.91 44.65 4.83
N LYS A 107 -4.03 45.05 4.23
CA LYS A 107 -3.98 45.94 3.06
C LYS A 107 -3.30 47.25 3.46
N LYS A 108 -2.24 47.62 2.75
CA LYS A 108 -1.54 48.90 2.95
C LYS A 108 -2.53 50.07 2.98
N THR A 109 -2.40 50.93 3.99
CA THR A 109 -3.22 52.14 4.11
C THR A 109 -2.93 53.15 3.00
N LYS A 110 -3.85 54.10 2.76
CA LYS A 110 -3.64 55.18 1.76
C LYS A 110 -2.35 55.97 2.03
N GLY A 111 -2.01 56.21 3.30
CA GLY A 111 -0.79 56.92 3.70
C GLY A 111 0.49 56.15 3.37
N GLN A 112 0.53 54.84 3.67
CA GLN A 112 1.66 53.97 3.33
C GLN A 112 1.87 53.91 1.80
N LYS A 113 0.79 53.77 1.02
CA LYS A 113 0.87 53.78 -0.45
C LYS A 113 1.47 55.06 -1.00
N ARG A 114 1.13 56.23 -0.41
CA ARG A 114 1.68 57.53 -0.81
C ARG A 114 3.17 57.64 -0.52
N ARG A 115 3.62 57.18 0.67
CA ARG A 115 5.05 57.17 1.03
C ARG A 115 5.86 56.24 0.13
N ASP A 116 5.37 55.03 -0.13
CA ASP A 116 6.02 54.08 -1.03
C ASP A 116 6.12 54.63 -2.46
N ALA A 117 5.06 55.28 -2.96
CA ALA A 117 5.07 55.91 -4.28
C ALA A 117 6.09 57.06 -4.36
N PHE A 118 6.23 57.84 -3.30
CA PHE A 118 7.22 58.91 -3.23
C PHE A 118 8.66 58.37 -3.18
N ALA A 119 8.91 57.36 -2.35
CA ALA A 119 10.21 56.69 -2.29
C ALA A 119 10.62 56.08 -3.64
N ARG A 120 9.67 55.45 -4.36
CA ARG A 120 9.92 54.94 -5.73
C ARG A 120 10.29 56.04 -6.71
N LYS A 121 9.67 57.22 -6.61
CA LYS A 121 10.01 58.37 -7.46
C LYS A 121 11.41 58.89 -7.15
N GLN A 122 11.78 59.00 -5.88
CA GLN A 122 13.13 59.40 -5.50
C GLN A 122 14.18 58.39 -5.94
N ALA A 123 13.95 57.10 -5.73
CA ALA A 123 14.90 56.06 -6.14
C ALA A 123 15.13 56.03 -7.67
N ARG A 124 14.10 56.34 -8.47
CA ARG A 124 14.24 56.50 -9.93
C ARG A 124 14.94 57.78 -10.36
N ALA A 125 14.88 58.83 -9.55
CA ALA A 125 15.57 60.08 -9.83
C ALA A 125 17.03 60.05 -9.37
N ALA A 126 17.36 59.16 -8.42
CA ALA A 126 18.69 58.96 -7.88
C ALA A 126 19.47 57.81 -8.57
N ALA A 127 18.83 57.04 -9.46
CA ALA A 127 19.43 56.02 -10.31
C ALA A 127 19.61 56.56 -11.73
#